data_AF-A0A2W5U714-F1
#
_entry.id   AF-A0A2W5U714-F1
#
_cell.length_a   1.000
_cell.length_b   1.000
_cell.length_c   1.000
_cell.angle_alpha   90.00
_cell.angle_beta   90.00
_cell.angle_gamma   90.00
#
_symmetry.space_group_name_H-M   'P 1'
#
loop_
_entity.id
_entity.type
_entity.pdbx_description
1 polymer ?
#
loop_
_entity_poly.entity_id
_entity_poly.type
_entity_poly.pdbx_seq_one_letter_code
_entity_poly.pdbx_strand_id
1 'polypeptide(L)' 'MSACNAREIDVDPDPLHGRLIEVDLPLGAVPVRARFLRAMCGTGREFVIPVDPSCQTVLGAQAWIKNVPEATFTYPEIRH' A
#
# COMPACT_ATOMS: atom_id res chain seq x y z
N MET A 1 23.20 -13.10 3.85
CA MET A 1 22.19 -12.41 3.02
C MET A 1 21.10 -11.91 3.96
N SER A 2 21.01 -10.61 4.22
CA SER A 2 19.92 -10.10 5.05
C SER A 2 18.65 -10.08 4.21
N ALA A 3 17.74 -11.01 4.46
CA ALA A 3 16.42 -11.04 3.84
C ALA A 3 15.56 -9.93 4.47
N CYS A 4 14.96 -9.07 3.65
CA CYS A 4 13.97 -8.11 4.14
C CYS A 4 12.71 -8.89 4.52
N ASN A 5 12.24 -8.71 5.76
CA ASN A 5 11.01 -9.32 6.22
C ASN A 5 9.83 -8.50 5.71
N ALA A 6 9.05 -9.06 4.78
CA ALA A 6 7.85 -8.44 4.26
C ALA A 6 6.63 -9.14 4.85
N ARG A 7 5.70 -8.36 5.39
CA ARG A 7 4.43 -8.85 5.94
C ARG A 7 3.26 -8.11 5.30
N GLU A 8 2.22 -8.84 4.96
CA GLU A 8 0.95 -8.23 4.55
C GLU A 8 0.23 -7.74 5.81
N ILE A 9 -0.19 -6.48 5.81
CA ILE A 9 -0.89 -5.87 6.95
C ILE A 9 -2.37 -5.63 6.66
N ASP A 10 -2.74 -5.48 5.40
CA ASP A 10 -4.14 -5.39 4.97
C ASP A 10 -4.30 -5.85 3.52
N VAL A 11 -5.44 -6.45 3.21
CA VAL A 11 -5.81 -6.90 1.86
C VAL A 11 -7.26 -6.50 1.63
N ASP A 12 -7.50 -5.73 0.57
CA ASP A 12 -8.87 -5.30 0.26
C ASP A 12 -9.70 -6.49 -0.27
N PRO A 13 -11.00 -6.58 0.07
CA PRO A 13 -11.88 -7.61 -0.47
C PRO A 13 -11.97 -7.62 -2.00
N ASP A 14 -11.83 -6.47 -2.66
CA ASP A 14 -11.68 -6.40 -4.12
C ASP A 14 -10.18 -6.54 -4.48
N PRO A 15 -9.78 -7.63 -5.16
CA PRO A 15 -8.38 -7.85 -5.52
C PRO A 15 -7.80 -6.75 -6.42
N LEU A 16 -8.64 -5.92 -7.05
CA LEU A 16 -8.22 -4.78 -7.88
C LEU A 16 -7.78 -3.58 -7.04
N HIS A 17 -8.30 -3.40 -5.82
CA HIS A 17 -7.86 -2.32 -4.93
C HIS A 17 -6.48 -2.58 -4.33
N GLY A 18 -6.10 -3.85 -4.22
CA GLY A 18 -4.75 -4.26 -3.90
C GLY A 18 -4.55 -4.64 -2.43
N ARG A 19 -3.28 -4.56 -2.00
CA ARG A 19 -2.83 -4.99 -0.67
C ARG A 19 -1.76 -4.07 -0.12
N LEU A 20 -1.75 -3.96 1.20
CA LEU A 20 -0.80 -3.16 1.94
C LEU A 20 0.25 -4.07 2.57
N ILE A 21 1.51 -3.79 2.27
CA ILE A 21 2.67 -4.58 2.70
C ILE A 21 3.54 -3.71 3.57
N GLU A 22 3.99 -4.23 4.69
CA GLU A 22 5.03 -3.61 5.52
C GLU A 22 6.34 -4.39 5.37
N VAL A 23 7.44 -3.66 5.20
CA VAL A 23 8.77 -4.23 5.03
C VAL A 23 9.72 -3.61 6.04
N ASP A 24 10.45 -4.46 6.76
CA ASP A 24 11.57 -4.04 7.59
C ASP A 24 12.79 -3.83 6.70
N LEU A 25 13.14 -2.57 6.43
CA LEU A 25 14.30 -2.20 5.64
C LEU A 25 15.55 -2.12 6.53
N PRO A 26 16.68 -2.77 6.16
CA PRO A 26 17.91 -2.75 6.93
C PRO A 26 18.71 -1.46 6.67
N LEU A 27 18.12 -0.30 7.02
CA LEU A 27 18.75 1.01 6.88
C LEU A 27 19.53 1.37 8.15
N GLY A 28 20.79 0.96 8.20
CA GLY A 28 21.69 1.26 9.33
C GLY A 28 21.53 0.27 10.50
N ALA A 29 21.74 0.75 11.73
CA ALA A 29 21.72 -0.08 12.94
C ALA A 29 20.30 -0.46 13.41
N VAL A 30 19.27 0.25 12.96
CA VAL A 30 17.88 0.04 13.36
C VAL A 30 17.04 -0.19 12.11
N PRO A 31 16.22 -1.26 12.06
CA PRO A 31 15.31 -1.48 10.94
C PRO A 31 14.29 -0.35 10.83
N VAL A 32 14.07 0.14 9.61
CA VAL A 32 13.02 1.12 9.32
C VAL A 32 11.83 0.38 8.74
N ARG A 33 10.67 0.51 9.39
CA ARG A 33 9.40 -0.01 8.87
C ARG A 33 8.89 0.90 7.77
N ALA A 34 8.88 0.39 6.54
CA ALA A 34 8.30 1.07 5.40
C ALA A 34 7.02 0.34 4.96
N ARG A 35 6.00 1.10 4.58
CA ARG A 35 4.75 0.55 4.04
C ARG A 35 4.63 0.82 2.56
N PHE A 36 4.11 -0.16 1.85
CA PHE A 36 3.94 -0.13 0.41
C PHE A 36 2.56 -0.62 0.05
N LEU A 37 1.84 0.18 -0.73
CA LEU A 37 0.61 -0.26 -1.37
C LEU A 37 0.96 -0.94 -2.69
N ARG A 38 0.60 -2.21 -2.83
CA ARG A 38 0.62 -2.93 -4.10
C ARG A 38 -0.79 -2.97 -4.67
N ALA A 39 -1.04 -2.23 -5.75
CA ALA A 39 -2.35 -2.13 -6.38
C ALA A 39 -2.27 -2.40 -7.89
N MET A 40 -3.38 -2.90 -8.44
CA MET A 40 -3.54 -3.09 -9.88
C MET A 40 -4.27 -1.86 -10.45
N CYS A 41 -3.72 -1.23 -11.47
CA CYS A 41 -4.44 -0.16 -12.16
C CYS A 41 -5.43 -0.76 -13.16
N GLY A 42 -6.44 0.02 -13.55
CA GLY A 42 -7.46 -0.38 -14.53
C GLY A 42 -6.95 -0.68 -15.96
N THR A 43 -5.62 -0.66 -16.19
CA THR A 43 -5.00 -1.10 -17.46
C THR A 43 -4.24 -2.43 -17.32
N GLY A 44 -4.43 -3.14 -16.19
CA GLY A 44 -3.79 -4.43 -15.90
C GLY A 44 -2.33 -4.34 -15.46
N ARG A 45 -1.82 -3.14 -15.17
CA ARG A 45 -0.45 -2.95 -14.65
C ARG A 45 -0.46 -2.99 -13.14
N GLU A 46 0.60 -3.52 -12.57
CA GLU A 46 0.80 -3.57 -11.13
C GLU A 46 1.78 -2.49 -10.70
N PHE A 47 1.41 -1.77 -9.63
CA PHE A 47 2.25 -0.73 -9.04
C PHE A 47 2.48 -1.04 -7.57
N VAL A 48 3.69 -0.70 -7.10
CA VAL A 48 4.04 -0.70 -5.69
C VAL A 48 4.46 0.72 -5.32
N ILE A 49 3.69 1.35 -4.44
CA ILE A 49 3.85 2.77 -4.09
C ILE A 49 4.16 2.86 -2.59
N PRO A 50 5.25 3.54 -2.17
CA PRO A 50 5.48 3.79 -0.76
C PRO A 50 4.38 4.70 -0.20
N VAL A 51 3.87 4.36 0.98
CA VAL A 51 2.84 5.14 1.67
C VAL A 51 3.28 5.49 3.07
N ASP A 52 2.53 6.38 3.71
CA ASP A 52 2.81 6.77 5.09
C ASP A 52 2.84 5.53 6.02
N PRO A 53 3.85 5.41 6.91
CA PRO A 53 3.97 4.28 7.83
C PRO A 53 2.83 4.15 8.83
N SER A 54 1.95 5.16 8.99
CA SER A 54 0.78 5.09 9.85
C SER A 54 -0.44 4.46 9.17
N CYS A 55 -0.51 4.42 7.82
CA CYS A 55 -1.63 3.84 7.08
C CYS A 55 -1.82 2.37 7.43
N GLN A 56 -2.97 1.98 7.98
CA GLN A 56 -3.25 0.59 8.38
C GLN A 56 -4.11 -0.18 7.38
N THR A 57 -4.75 0.53 6.45
CA THR A 57 -5.72 -0.02 5.49
C THR A 57 -5.31 0.31 4.05
N VAL A 58 -5.72 -0.53 3.10
CA VAL A 58 -5.59 -0.26 1.65
C VAL A 58 -6.33 1.03 1.29
N LEU A 59 -7.52 1.25 1.84
CA LEU A 59 -8.32 2.47 1.66
C LEU A 59 -7.54 3.71 2.10
N GLY A 60 -7.00 3.72 3.31
CA GLY A 60 -6.21 4.83 3.84
C GLY A 60 -4.93 5.07 3.07
N ALA A 61 -4.26 4.01 2.61
CA ALA A 61 -3.09 4.11 1.75
C ALA A 61 -3.43 4.74 0.38
N GLN A 62 -4.54 4.34 -0.25
CA GLN A 62 -5.00 4.94 -1.50
C GLN A 62 -5.46 6.40 -1.33
N ALA A 63 -6.18 6.70 -0.25
CA ALA A 63 -6.58 8.04 0.11
C ALA A 63 -5.37 8.96 0.31
N TRP A 64 -4.34 8.46 0.99
CA TRP A 64 -3.07 9.16 1.19
C TRP A 64 -2.36 9.47 -0.13
N ILE A 65 -2.28 8.50 -1.06
CA ILE A 65 -1.70 8.70 -2.40
C ILE A 65 -2.44 9.81 -3.17
N LYS A 66 -3.77 9.90 -2.99
CA LYS A 66 -4.61 10.93 -3.60
C LYS A 66 -4.63 12.24 -2.82
N ASN A 67 -3.97 12.31 -1.67
CA ASN A 67 -3.97 13.45 -0.75
C ASN A 67 -5.40 13.89 -0.37
N VAL A 68 -6.27 12.93 -0.07
CA VAL A 68 -7.63 13.17 0.40
C VAL A 68 -7.88 12.45 1.74
N PRO A 69 -8.79 12.96 2.59
CA PRO A 69 -9.20 12.24 3.79
C PRO A 69 -9.80 10.86 3.45
N GLU A 70 -9.41 9.83 4.20
CA GLU A 70 -9.92 8.46 4.03
C GLU A 70 -11.45 8.40 4.05
N ALA A 71 -12.10 9.17 4.92
CA ALA A 71 -13.57 9.25 5.02
C ALA A 71 -14.26 9.79 3.75
N THR A 72 -13.53 10.49 2.88
CA THR A 72 -14.02 11.04 1.61
C THR A 72 -13.52 10.27 0.40
N PHE A 73 -12.62 9.31 0.61
CA PHE A 73 -12.05 8.53 -0.46
C PHE A 73 -13.05 7.48 -0.93
N THR A 74 -13.21 7.39 -2.24
CA THR A 74 -13.99 6.33 -2.88
C THR A 74 -13.10 5.70 -3.94
N TYR A 75 -13.13 4.38 -4.00
CA TYR A 75 -12.39 3.66 -5.03
C TYR A 75 -12.81 4.14 -6.42
N PRO A 76 -11.86 4.37 -7.33
CA PRO A 76 -12.19 4.85 -8.66
C PRO A 76 -13.04 3.81 -9.41
N GLU A 77 -14.18 4.26 -9.96
CA GLU A 77 -15.14 3.39 -10.67
C GLU A 77 -14.66 2.92 -12.05
N ILE A 78 -13.57 3.51 -12.59
CA ILE A 78 -13.10 3.22 -13.95
C ILE A 78 -12.51 1.80 -14.03
N ARG A 79 -13.34 0.90 -14.56
CA ARG A 79 -13.00 -0.43 -15.07
C ARG A 79 -13.02 -0.35 -16.60
N HIS A 80 -11.85 -0.34 -17.24
CA HIS A 80 -11.72 -0.48 -18.71
C HIS A 80 -11.37 -1.92 -19.06
#